data_AF-A0AAR5QA44-F1
#
_entry.id   AF-A0AAR5QA44-F1
#
_cell.length_a   1.000
_cell.length_b   1.000
_cell.length_c   1.000
_cell.angle_alpha   90.00
_cell.angle_beta   90.00
_cell.angle_gamma   90.00
#
_symmetry.space_group_name_H-M   'P 1'
#
loop_
_entity.id
_entity.type
_entity.pdbx_description
1 polymer ?
#
loop_
_entity_poly.entity_id
_entity_poly.type
_entity_poly.pdbx_seq_one_letter_code
_entity_poly.pdbx_strand_id
1 'polypeptide(L)'
;MKKMGDFSSRLFFIVVLFGTLDRSASLQLIIGDCPIYFFERCIHSEVVKFILSIPSGNGSSLYELDPFNPVLPRGFNSLIPIKVVVHGYGGLDIDTSSRNVSKAYQDVGYNVIIVDWKPLAEIPCYTTAYLNTWYVAQCISILMVSLLPLGVSPEIMHVVGFSLGAHVSGLAGNNLQKVLGSSFYRITGLDPALPFFATLNNDWKLDKTDAAFVDVIHTSAGTFGKLEATGHVDFYVNGGSLQPACQYRKYPPLCSHIMAGLYFAESIRNTVFGGHSFIARKCDNVGHYILGLCNTFENMAIMGENVYYFTRGTYYLETGDQPPYALGFQEYYLKRSRSSDAFSAFVEKLKNFFKII
;
A
#
# COMPACT_ATOMS: atom_id res chain seq x y z
N MET A 1 56.62 38.37 -4.77
CA MET A 1 55.85 38.67 -3.55
C MET A 1 54.37 38.82 -3.91
N LYS A 2 53.51 38.24 -3.09
CA LYS A 2 52.03 38.27 -3.05
C LYS A 2 51.23 37.29 -3.92
N LYS A 3 50.29 36.66 -3.20
CA LYS A 3 49.41 35.51 -3.42
C LYS A 3 47.99 35.98 -3.78
N MET A 4 47.19 35.00 -4.25
CA MET A 4 45.71 34.83 -4.15
C MET A 4 44.85 35.62 -5.16
N GLY A 5 43.79 35.05 -5.76
CA GLY A 5 43.03 33.88 -5.33
C GLY A 5 42.16 33.22 -6.42
N ASP A 6 41.92 31.93 -6.13
CA ASP A 6 40.78 31.05 -6.40
C ASP A 6 39.59 31.58 -7.23
N PHE A 7 39.21 30.82 -8.27
CA PHE A 7 37.94 30.98 -8.98
C PHE A 7 37.22 29.62 -9.04
N SER A 8 36.44 29.36 -7.99
CA SER A 8 35.47 28.27 -7.88
C SER A 8 34.47 28.32 -9.04
N SER A 9 34.44 27.28 -9.86
CA SER A 9 33.39 27.05 -10.87
C SER A 9 32.05 26.70 -10.22
N ARG A 10 31.16 27.68 -10.07
CA ARG A 10 29.75 27.42 -9.76
C ARG A 10 28.98 27.27 -11.07
N LEU A 11 28.63 26.04 -11.39
CA LEU A 11 27.69 25.71 -12.47
C LEU A 11 26.29 26.17 -12.02
N PHE A 12 25.82 27.31 -12.54
CA PHE A 12 24.43 27.73 -12.37
C PHE A 12 23.56 26.93 -13.34
N PHE A 13 22.76 26.00 -12.82
CA PHE A 13 21.63 25.47 -13.57
C PHE A 13 20.57 26.57 -13.67
N ILE A 14 20.44 27.16 -14.85
CA ILE A 14 19.32 28.05 -15.18
C ILE A 14 18.10 27.16 -15.41
N VAL A 15 17.21 27.09 -14.42
CA VAL A 15 15.86 26.56 -14.61
C VAL A 15 15.07 27.65 -15.33
N VAL A 16 14.72 27.40 -16.59
CA VAL A 16 13.86 28.30 -17.36
C VAL A 16 12.42 28.07 -16.92
N LEU A 17 11.90 28.99 -16.10
CA LEU A 17 10.48 29.04 -15.72
C LEU A 17 9.71 29.76 -16.84
N PHE A 18 8.88 29.04 -17.57
CA PHE A 18 7.81 29.65 -18.36
C PHE A 18 6.57 29.73 -17.47
N GLY A 19 6.17 30.96 -17.11
CA GLY A 19 4.93 31.21 -16.39
C GLY A 19 4.15 32.31 -17.09
N THR A 20 2.98 32.00 -17.64
CA THR A 20 1.97 33.00 -17.97
C THR A 20 1.19 33.31 -16.69
N LEU A 21 1.37 34.53 -16.17
CA LEU A 21 0.61 35.05 -15.04
C LEU A 21 -0.84 35.30 -15.49
N ASP A 22 -1.72 34.35 -15.21
CA ASP A 22 -3.17 34.58 -15.18
C ASP A 22 -3.71 34.30 -13.76
N ARG A 23 -4.78 34.97 -13.37
CA ARG A 23 -5.32 35.02 -11.98
C ARG A 23 -5.90 33.70 -11.44
N SER A 24 -5.66 32.59 -12.13
CA SER A 24 -5.90 31.22 -11.73
C SER A 24 -4.57 30.46 -11.77
N ALA A 25 -3.76 30.60 -10.73
CA ALA A 25 -2.39 30.04 -10.71
C ALA A 25 -2.41 28.51 -10.60
N SER A 26 -2.54 27.82 -11.73
CA SER A 26 -2.13 26.42 -11.92
C SER A 26 -0.64 26.39 -12.27
N LEU A 27 0.19 25.76 -11.43
CA LEU A 27 1.62 25.64 -11.69
C LEU A 27 1.95 24.20 -12.09
N GLN A 28 1.96 23.93 -13.40
CA GLN A 28 2.52 22.69 -13.94
C GLN A 28 4.02 22.86 -14.11
N LEU A 29 4.80 22.06 -13.39
CA LEU A 29 6.24 21.95 -13.62
C LEU A 29 6.49 20.64 -14.35
N ILE A 30 7.23 20.67 -15.45
CA ILE A 30 7.53 19.46 -16.23
C ILE A 30 9.04 19.18 -16.11
N ILE A 31 9.40 17.96 -15.73
CA ILE A 31 10.78 17.46 -15.78
C ILE A 31 10.89 16.49 -16.96
N GLY A 32 11.41 16.95 -18.10
CA GLY A 32 11.39 16.17 -19.34
C GLY A 32 9.96 16.02 -19.87
N ASP A 33 9.48 14.79 -20.00
CA ASP A 33 8.07 14.47 -20.33
C ASP A 33 7.23 14.12 -19.10
N CYS A 34 7.78 14.31 -17.89
CA CYS A 34 7.16 13.92 -16.63
C CYS A 34 6.53 15.14 -15.95
N PRO A 35 5.20 15.24 -15.88
CA PRO A 35 4.54 16.40 -15.29
C PRO A 35 4.46 16.31 -13.77
N ILE A 36 4.52 17.47 -13.12
CA ILE A 36 4.29 17.67 -11.69
C ILE A 36 3.15 18.66 -11.52
N TYR A 37 2.15 18.26 -10.74
CA TYR A 37 0.96 19.03 -10.48
C TYR A 37 1.05 19.65 -9.08
N PHE A 38 1.28 20.97 -9.01
CA PHE A 38 1.26 21.74 -7.76
C PHE A 38 0.09 22.75 -7.76
N PHE A 39 -0.69 22.75 -6.68
CA PHE A 39 -1.83 23.67 -6.48
C PHE A 39 -2.90 23.64 -7.58
N GLU A 40 -2.91 22.59 -8.41
CA GLU A 40 -3.97 22.39 -9.38
C GLU A 40 -5.27 21.99 -8.70
N ARG A 41 -6.40 22.35 -9.30
CA ARG A 41 -7.68 21.80 -8.89
C ARG A 41 -7.86 20.44 -9.56
N CYS A 42 -8.51 19.51 -8.88
CA CYS A 42 -8.85 18.18 -9.38
C CYS A 42 -9.94 18.18 -10.48
N ILE A 43 -9.93 19.20 -11.35
CA ILE A 43 -10.95 19.45 -12.39
C ILE A 43 -10.63 18.65 -13.65
N HIS A 44 -9.36 18.32 -13.88
CA HIS A 44 -8.95 17.52 -15.03
C HIS A 44 -9.24 16.04 -14.76
N SER A 45 -10.48 15.59 -15.07
CA SER A 45 -10.88 14.18 -15.01
C SER A 45 -9.96 13.28 -15.85
N GLU A 46 -9.20 13.84 -16.79
CA GLU A 46 -8.21 13.09 -17.57
C GLU A 46 -6.99 12.65 -16.75
N VAL A 47 -6.70 13.28 -15.61
CA VAL A 47 -5.46 13.11 -14.85
C VAL A 47 -5.63 12.18 -13.64
N VAL A 48 -6.73 12.35 -12.89
CA VAL A 48 -7.13 11.47 -11.79
C VAL A 48 -8.60 11.10 -11.97
N LYS A 49 -8.85 9.83 -12.23
CA LYS A 49 -10.19 9.26 -12.45
C LYS A 49 -10.64 8.49 -11.23
N PHE A 50 -11.91 8.65 -10.89
CA PHE A 50 -12.58 7.90 -9.85
C PHE A 50 -13.63 7.00 -10.48
N ILE A 51 -13.37 5.69 -10.52
CA ILE A 51 -14.25 4.72 -11.17
C ILE A 51 -14.98 3.95 -10.07
N LEU A 52 -16.27 4.24 -9.90
CA LEU A 52 -17.16 3.49 -9.01
C LEU A 52 -17.64 2.22 -9.72
N SER A 53 -17.35 1.08 -9.11
CA SER A 53 -17.86 -0.23 -9.45
C SER A 53 -18.92 -0.63 -8.42
N ILE A 54 -20.12 -0.96 -8.88
CA ILE A 54 -21.20 -1.49 -8.04
C ILE A 54 -21.59 -2.91 -8.48
N PRO A 55 -22.06 -3.77 -7.55
CA PRO A 55 -22.60 -5.08 -7.91
C PRO A 55 -23.81 -4.95 -8.86
N SER A 56 -23.83 -5.73 -9.95
CA SER A 56 -24.90 -5.69 -10.95
C SER A 56 -25.08 -7.05 -11.62
N GLY A 57 -26.17 -7.76 -11.31
CA GLY A 57 -26.44 -9.10 -11.83
C GLY A 57 -25.30 -10.08 -11.52
N ASN A 58 -24.74 -10.71 -12.58
CA ASN A 58 -23.60 -11.63 -12.48
C ASN A 58 -22.22 -10.94 -12.53
N GLY A 59 -22.16 -9.61 -12.41
CA GLY A 59 -20.91 -8.86 -12.52
C GLY A 59 -20.95 -7.52 -11.81
N SER A 60 -20.27 -6.52 -12.38
CA SER A 60 -20.26 -5.16 -11.86
C SER A 60 -20.52 -4.14 -12.96
N SER A 61 -21.12 -3.02 -12.59
CA SER A 61 -21.30 -1.86 -13.46
C SER A 61 -20.35 -0.74 -13.04
N LEU A 62 -19.74 -0.07 -14.01
CA LEU A 62 -18.72 0.97 -13.79
C LEU A 62 -19.29 2.36 -14.11
N TYR A 63 -18.99 3.33 -13.25
CA TYR A 63 -19.42 4.71 -13.36
C TYR A 63 -18.24 5.63 -12.99
N GLU A 64 -17.96 6.63 -13.81
CA GLU A 64 -16.98 7.66 -13.46
C GLU A 64 -17.64 8.68 -12.51
N LEU A 65 -16.94 9.01 -11.41
CA LEU A 65 -17.38 10.00 -10.43
C LEU A 65 -16.62 11.32 -10.66
N ASP A 66 -17.37 12.41 -10.71
CA ASP A 66 -16.81 13.75 -10.61
C ASP A 66 -16.41 14.02 -9.13
N PRO A 67 -15.18 14.45 -8.83
CA PRO A 67 -14.74 14.66 -7.46
C PRO A 67 -15.44 15.83 -6.75
N PHE A 68 -15.97 16.81 -7.48
CA PHE A 68 -16.66 17.98 -6.89
C PHE A 68 -18.18 17.80 -6.85
N ASN A 69 -18.75 17.07 -7.80
CA ASN A 69 -20.18 16.85 -7.90
C ASN A 69 -20.50 15.38 -8.24
N PRO A 70 -20.17 14.44 -7.34
CA PRO A 70 -20.37 13.02 -7.59
C PRO A 70 -21.86 12.70 -7.70
N VAL A 71 -22.22 11.85 -8.66
CA VAL A 71 -23.59 11.35 -8.83
C VAL A 71 -23.58 9.85 -8.61
N LEU A 72 -24.27 9.39 -7.57
CA LEU A 72 -24.40 7.96 -7.31
C LEU A 72 -25.41 7.34 -8.31
N PRO A 73 -25.05 6.25 -9.00
CA PRO A 73 -25.89 5.64 -10.01
C PRO A 73 -27.14 4.98 -9.42
N ARG A 74 -28.18 4.82 -10.24
CA ARG A 74 -29.35 4.00 -9.88
C ARG A 74 -28.90 2.56 -9.60
N GLY A 75 -29.28 2.04 -8.43
CA GLY A 75 -28.86 0.71 -7.96
C GLY A 75 -27.68 0.74 -6.98
N PHE A 76 -27.06 1.91 -6.74
CA PHE A 76 -26.10 2.05 -5.64
C PHE A 76 -26.80 1.75 -4.30
N ASN A 77 -26.26 0.81 -3.55
CA ASN A 77 -26.75 0.44 -2.23
C ASN A 77 -25.74 0.89 -1.18
N SER A 78 -26.09 1.91 -0.40
CA SER A 78 -25.25 2.47 0.67
C SER A 78 -25.05 1.53 1.86
N LEU A 79 -25.85 0.45 1.98
CA LEU A 79 -25.67 -0.57 3.00
C LEU A 79 -24.50 -1.52 2.67
N ILE A 80 -24.08 -1.58 1.41
CA ILE A 80 -22.91 -2.34 1.00
C ILE A 80 -21.67 -1.48 1.27
N PRO A 81 -20.69 -1.96 2.07
CA PRO A 81 -19.49 -1.19 2.38
C PRO A 81 -18.74 -0.74 1.13
N ILE A 82 -18.13 0.44 1.21
CA ILE A 82 -17.35 1.03 0.12
C ILE A 82 -15.86 0.77 0.38
N LYS A 83 -15.21 0.21 -0.62
CA LYS A 83 -13.76 -0.03 -0.67
C LYS A 83 -13.14 0.96 -1.64
N VAL A 84 -12.07 1.63 -1.25
CA VAL A 84 -11.31 2.51 -2.15
C VAL A 84 -9.99 1.83 -2.48
N VAL A 85 -9.64 1.68 -3.76
CA VAL A 85 -8.40 1.03 -4.18
C VAL A 85 -7.54 2.03 -4.94
N VAL A 86 -6.30 2.24 -4.47
CA VAL A 86 -5.36 3.21 -5.01
C VAL A 86 -4.12 2.50 -5.53
N HIS A 87 -3.89 2.59 -6.84
CA HIS A 87 -2.77 1.90 -7.49
C HIS A 87 -1.43 2.59 -7.26
N GLY A 88 -0.35 1.88 -7.61
CA GLY A 88 1.02 2.33 -7.48
C GLY A 88 1.63 2.96 -8.74
N TYR A 89 2.97 2.98 -8.78
CA TYR A 89 3.75 3.41 -9.94
C TYR A 89 3.52 2.51 -11.17
N GLY A 90 3.43 3.11 -12.35
CA GLY A 90 3.16 2.45 -13.63
C GLY A 90 1.67 2.34 -14.00
N GLY A 91 0.76 2.65 -13.08
CA GLY A 91 -0.69 2.56 -13.33
C GLY A 91 -1.23 1.13 -13.41
N LEU A 92 -2.56 1.02 -13.57
CA LEU A 92 -3.26 -0.28 -13.59
C LEU A 92 -2.82 -1.21 -14.73
N ASP A 93 -2.16 -0.74 -15.78
CA ASP A 93 -1.63 -1.61 -16.84
C ASP A 93 -0.54 -2.55 -16.34
N ILE A 94 0.27 -2.05 -15.40
CA ILE A 94 1.43 -2.75 -14.84
C ILE A 94 1.11 -3.26 -13.44
N ASP A 95 0.41 -2.44 -12.64
CA ASP A 95 -0.02 -2.78 -11.30
C ASP A 95 -1.11 -3.88 -11.33
N THR A 96 -0.67 -5.13 -11.26
CA THR A 96 -1.57 -6.28 -11.07
C THR A 96 -2.03 -6.42 -9.62
N SER A 97 -1.33 -5.82 -8.65
CA SER A 97 -1.68 -5.88 -7.23
C SER A 97 -3.05 -5.23 -7.00
N SER A 98 -3.19 -3.96 -7.37
CA SER A 98 -4.45 -3.20 -7.22
C SER A 98 -5.58 -3.73 -8.09
N ARG A 99 -5.27 -4.25 -9.29
CA ARG A 99 -6.27 -4.93 -10.14
C ARG A 99 -6.83 -6.17 -9.47
N ASN A 100 -5.98 -7.02 -8.90
CA ASN A 100 -6.42 -8.24 -8.22
C ASN A 100 -7.28 -7.92 -7.00
N VAL A 101 -6.92 -6.88 -6.24
CA VAL A 101 -7.71 -6.41 -5.08
C VAL A 101 -9.06 -5.87 -5.52
N SER A 102 -9.10 -4.98 -6.51
CA SER A 102 -10.35 -4.42 -7.03
C SER A 102 -11.28 -5.53 -7.53
N LYS A 103 -10.73 -6.49 -8.28
CA LYS A 103 -11.48 -7.64 -8.78
C LYS A 103 -11.98 -8.54 -7.65
N ALA A 104 -11.18 -8.77 -6.61
CA ALA A 104 -11.61 -9.59 -5.47
C ALA A 104 -12.78 -8.96 -4.72
N TYR A 105 -12.77 -7.64 -4.51
CA TYR A 105 -13.90 -6.94 -3.91
C TYR A 105 -15.16 -6.95 -4.78
N GLN A 106 -15.00 -6.80 -6.10
CA GLN A 106 -16.10 -6.95 -7.06
C GLN A 106 -16.70 -8.36 -7.01
N ASP A 107 -15.85 -9.39 -6.94
CA ASP A 107 -16.27 -10.80 -6.92
C ASP A 107 -17.13 -11.15 -5.70
N VAL A 108 -16.86 -10.52 -4.56
CA VAL A 108 -17.62 -10.73 -3.32
C VAL A 108 -18.75 -9.71 -3.12
N GLY A 109 -18.96 -8.80 -4.08
CA GLY A 109 -20.13 -7.91 -4.11
C GLY A 109 -20.00 -6.60 -3.31
N TYR A 110 -18.81 -6.02 -3.17
CA TYR A 110 -18.65 -4.68 -2.59
C TYR A 110 -18.86 -3.55 -3.60
N ASN A 111 -19.15 -2.35 -3.08
CA ASN A 111 -18.94 -1.11 -3.81
C ASN A 111 -17.44 -0.79 -3.83
N VAL A 112 -16.85 -0.54 -5.00
CA VAL A 112 -15.41 -0.28 -5.14
C VAL A 112 -15.17 1.02 -5.88
N ILE A 113 -14.48 1.98 -5.26
CA ILE A 113 -13.96 3.17 -5.94
C ILE A 113 -12.50 2.90 -6.32
N ILE A 114 -12.24 2.79 -7.62
CA ILE A 114 -10.89 2.62 -8.16
C ILE A 114 -10.34 4.01 -8.49
N VAL A 115 -9.20 4.36 -7.90
CA VAL A 115 -8.51 5.62 -8.16
C VAL A 115 -7.44 5.38 -9.22
N ASP A 116 -7.72 5.84 -10.44
CA ASP A 116 -6.79 5.76 -11.57
C ASP A 116 -6.09 7.12 -11.79
N TRP A 117 -4.82 7.16 -11.44
CA TRP A 117 -3.92 8.31 -11.56
C TRP A 117 -2.71 7.97 -12.45
N LYS A 118 -2.85 7.01 -13.37
CA LYS A 118 -1.78 6.56 -14.28
C LYS A 118 -1.03 7.72 -14.97
N PRO A 119 -1.69 8.78 -15.50
CA PRO A 119 -0.97 9.88 -16.16
C PRO A 119 0.07 10.57 -15.28
N LEU A 120 -0.09 10.48 -13.96
CA LEU A 120 0.82 11.04 -12.97
C LEU A 120 1.82 10.03 -12.41
N ALA A 121 1.62 8.74 -12.69
CA ALA A 121 2.38 7.62 -12.17
C ALA A 121 3.17 6.88 -13.26
N GLU A 122 3.26 7.42 -14.48
CA GLU A 122 3.79 6.70 -15.65
C GLU A 122 5.30 6.40 -15.54
N ILE A 123 5.73 5.33 -16.20
CA ILE A 123 7.16 4.98 -16.32
C ILE A 123 7.76 5.80 -17.47
N PRO A 124 8.93 6.44 -17.32
CA PRO A 124 9.92 6.32 -16.24
C PRO A 124 9.89 7.46 -15.18
N CYS A 125 8.72 8.08 -14.96
CA CYS A 125 8.54 9.30 -14.19
C CYS A 125 8.44 9.12 -12.67
N TYR A 126 9.32 8.32 -12.05
CA TYR A 126 9.18 7.98 -10.62
C TYR A 126 9.27 9.22 -9.69
N THR A 127 10.22 10.13 -9.93
CA THR A 127 10.39 11.32 -9.10
C THR A 127 9.17 12.23 -9.12
N THR A 128 8.56 12.43 -10.29
CA THR A 128 7.35 13.25 -10.39
C THR A 128 6.13 12.49 -9.87
N ALA A 129 6.04 11.17 -10.07
CA ALA A 129 5.00 10.34 -9.47
C ALA A 129 5.00 10.43 -7.94
N TYR A 130 6.18 10.40 -7.32
CA TYR A 130 6.34 10.68 -5.89
C TYR A 130 5.77 12.06 -5.51
N LEU A 131 6.15 13.13 -6.21
CA LEU A 131 5.65 14.48 -5.94
C LEU A 131 4.15 14.65 -6.21
N ASN A 132 3.60 13.88 -7.14
CA ASN A 132 2.18 13.89 -7.46
C ASN A 132 1.33 13.16 -6.41
N THR A 133 1.92 12.39 -5.50
CA THR A 133 1.14 11.69 -4.45
C THR A 133 0.32 12.65 -3.58
N TRP A 134 0.84 13.84 -3.26
CA TRP A 134 0.11 14.89 -2.54
C TRP A 134 -1.09 15.42 -3.32
N TYR A 135 -0.93 15.63 -4.63
CA TYR A 135 -2.02 16.09 -5.49
C TYR A 135 -3.12 15.04 -5.62
N VAL A 136 -2.77 13.77 -5.84
CA VAL A 136 -3.76 12.68 -5.91
C VAL A 136 -4.49 12.52 -4.57
N ALA A 137 -3.76 12.61 -3.45
CA ALA A 137 -4.36 12.56 -2.13
C ALA A 137 -5.36 13.70 -1.89
N GLN A 138 -5.05 14.91 -2.36
CA GLN A 138 -5.99 16.04 -2.32
C GLN A 138 -7.26 15.73 -3.12
N CYS A 139 -7.14 15.15 -4.32
CA CYS A 139 -8.29 14.78 -5.13
C CYS A 139 -9.17 13.72 -4.48
N ILE A 140 -8.56 12.71 -3.85
CA ILE A 140 -9.30 11.71 -3.07
C ILE A 140 -10.07 12.41 -1.94
N SER A 141 -9.43 13.27 -1.16
CA SER A 141 -10.09 13.97 -0.05
C SER A 141 -11.25 14.86 -0.53
N ILE A 142 -11.10 15.54 -1.67
CA ILE A 142 -12.19 16.31 -2.29
C ILE A 142 -13.39 15.40 -2.60
N LEU A 143 -13.18 14.27 -3.29
CA LEU A 143 -14.26 13.33 -3.56
C LEU A 143 -14.93 12.84 -2.27
N MET A 144 -14.14 12.46 -1.25
CA MET A 144 -14.69 11.97 0.02
C MET A 144 -15.56 13.01 0.72
N VAL A 145 -15.15 14.28 0.71
CA VAL A 145 -15.96 15.39 1.25
C VAL A 145 -17.23 15.59 0.43
N SER A 146 -17.14 15.53 -0.90
CA SER A 146 -18.29 15.69 -1.81
C SER A 146 -19.30 14.54 -1.72
N LEU A 147 -18.90 13.38 -1.22
CA LEU A 147 -19.78 12.23 -0.97
C LEU A 147 -20.59 12.35 0.34
N LEU A 148 -20.18 13.20 1.28
CA LEU A 148 -20.87 13.37 2.58
C LEU A 148 -22.35 13.76 2.44
N PRO A 149 -22.73 14.76 1.62
CA PRO A 149 -24.14 15.14 1.45
C PRO A 149 -25.01 14.02 0.85
N LEU A 150 -24.38 13.01 0.24
CA LEU A 150 -25.04 11.84 -0.34
C LEU A 150 -25.16 10.68 0.67
N GLY A 151 -24.82 10.91 1.94
CA GLY A 151 -24.91 9.92 3.01
C GLY A 151 -23.75 8.92 3.04
N VAL A 152 -22.64 9.24 2.36
CA VAL A 152 -21.47 8.37 2.25
C VAL A 152 -20.30 9.01 3.02
N SER A 153 -19.95 8.45 4.18
CA SER A 153 -18.90 8.97 5.05
C SER A 153 -17.56 8.24 4.88
N PRO A 154 -16.41 8.93 4.89
CA PRO A 154 -15.09 8.28 4.90
C PRO A 154 -14.86 7.44 6.17
N GLU A 155 -15.52 7.76 7.30
CA GLU A 155 -15.36 7.06 8.59
C GLU A 155 -15.89 5.62 8.60
N ILE A 156 -16.53 5.19 7.50
CA ILE A 156 -16.97 3.79 7.29
C ILE A 156 -16.23 3.14 6.11
N MET A 157 -15.30 3.84 5.48
CA MET A 157 -14.60 3.37 4.29
C MET A 157 -13.28 2.70 4.63
N HIS A 158 -12.96 1.69 3.83
CA HIS A 158 -11.66 1.02 3.85
C HIS A 158 -10.90 1.34 2.57
N VAL A 159 -9.76 2.00 2.72
CA VAL A 159 -8.85 2.34 1.63
C VAL A 159 -7.72 1.33 1.55
N VAL A 160 -7.42 0.82 0.36
CA VAL A 160 -6.32 -0.11 0.10
C VAL A 160 -5.39 0.53 -0.92
N GLY A 161 -4.17 0.84 -0.49
CA GLY A 161 -3.17 1.48 -1.33
C GLY A 161 -1.99 0.58 -1.60
N PHE A 162 -1.58 0.42 -2.85
CA PHE A 162 -0.40 -0.36 -3.23
C PHE A 162 0.79 0.53 -3.58
N SER A 163 1.99 0.19 -3.11
CA SER A 163 3.24 0.89 -3.47
C SER A 163 3.13 2.41 -3.17
N LEU A 164 3.26 3.29 -4.17
CA LEU A 164 2.99 4.73 -4.01
C LEU A 164 1.55 5.03 -3.54
N GLY A 165 0.57 4.21 -3.95
CA GLY A 165 -0.83 4.33 -3.56
C GLY A 165 -1.06 4.16 -2.05
N ALA A 166 -0.17 3.43 -1.35
CA ALA A 166 -0.22 3.34 0.12
C ALA A 166 0.03 4.70 0.77
N HIS A 167 0.99 5.46 0.26
CA HIS A 167 1.28 6.82 0.73
C HIS A 167 0.21 7.82 0.31
N VAL A 168 -0.31 7.71 -0.91
CA VAL A 168 -1.48 8.49 -1.34
C VAL A 168 -2.67 8.30 -0.38
N SER A 169 -2.92 7.06 0.05
CA SER A 169 -3.99 6.73 1.01
C SER A 169 -3.77 7.41 2.36
N GLY A 170 -2.54 7.35 2.90
CA GLY A 170 -2.17 8.01 4.15
C GLY A 170 -2.30 9.54 4.09
N LEU A 171 -1.76 10.14 3.04
CA LEU A 171 -1.87 11.58 2.77
C LEU A 171 -3.34 12.02 2.64
N ALA A 172 -4.20 11.23 2.00
CA ALA A 172 -5.62 11.52 1.87
C ALA A 172 -6.33 11.48 3.24
N GLY A 173 -5.95 10.52 4.10
CA GLY A 173 -6.43 10.45 5.48
C GLY A 173 -6.04 11.67 6.32
N ASN A 174 -4.78 12.10 6.22
CA ASN A 174 -4.30 13.31 6.87
C ASN A 174 -5.03 14.58 6.42
N ASN A 175 -5.33 14.68 5.12
CA ASN A 175 -6.13 15.78 4.58
C ASN A 175 -7.56 15.76 5.15
N LEU A 176 -8.20 14.60 5.25
CA LEU A 176 -9.52 14.48 5.85
C LEU A 176 -9.51 14.84 7.33
N GLN A 177 -8.52 14.36 8.09
CA GLN A 177 -8.37 14.69 9.51
C GLN A 177 -8.26 16.20 9.74
N LYS A 178 -7.57 16.93 8.85
CA LYS A 178 -7.43 18.39 8.92
C LYS A 178 -8.73 19.14 8.60
N VAL A 179 -9.56 18.61 7.68
CA VAL A 179 -10.75 19.30 7.18
C VAL A 179 -12.03 18.92 7.94
N LEU A 180 -12.16 17.64 8.31
CA LEU A 180 -13.36 17.07 8.93
C LEU A 180 -13.18 16.77 10.42
N GLY A 181 -11.96 16.71 10.92
CA GLY A 181 -11.68 16.22 12.28
C GLY A 181 -11.76 14.70 12.42
N SER A 182 -12.00 13.98 11.32
CA SER A 182 -11.99 12.52 11.23
C SER A 182 -11.32 12.05 9.94
N SER A 183 -10.96 10.78 9.87
CA SER A 183 -10.31 10.15 8.72
C SER A 183 -11.04 8.87 8.31
N PHE A 184 -10.42 8.06 7.45
CA PHE A 184 -10.92 6.75 7.05
C PHE A 184 -11.06 5.79 8.24
N TYR A 185 -12.00 4.83 8.13
CA TYR A 185 -12.12 3.73 9.09
C TYR A 185 -10.85 2.87 9.10
N ARG A 186 -10.39 2.49 7.91
CA ARG A 186 -9.25 1.60 7.74
C ARG A 186 -8.42 1.99 6.53
N ILE A 187 -7.10 1.99 6.68
CA ILE A 187 -6.16 1.97 5.55
C ILE A 187 -5.38 0.66 5.57
N THR A 188 -5.33 -0.05 4.44
CA THR A 188 -4.40 -1.15 4.24
C THR A 188 -3.29 -0.73 3.27
N GLY A 189 -2.05 -0.73 3.75
CA GLY A 189 -0.87 -0.48 2.94
C GLY A 189 -0.32 -1.79 2.36
N LEU A 190 -0.39 -1.96 1.04
CA LEU A 190 0.16 -3.12 0.34
C LEU A 190 1.57 -2.77 -0.16
N ASP A 191 2.56 -3.30 0.55
CA ASP A 191 3.99 -3.11 0.33
C ASP A 191 4.35 -1.64 0.02
N PRO A 192 4.14 -0.71 0.98
CA PRO A 192 4.32 0.73 0.75
C PRO A 192 5.71 1.05 0.19
N ALA A 193 5.79 1.95 -0.80
CA ALA A 193 7.03 2.21 -1.53
C ALA A 193 8.15 2.79 -0.63
N LEU A 194 9.37 2.28 -0.77
CA LEU A 194 10.54 2.76 -0.03
C LEU A 194 11.17 4.04 -0.62
N PRO A 195 11.46 4.13 -1.94
CA PRO A 195 12.22 5.25 -2.47
C PRO A 195 11.51 6.58 -2.22
N PHE A 196 12.28 7.57 -1.75
CA PHE A 196 11.82 8.90 -1.30
C PHE A 196 10.88 8.95 -0.07
N PHE A 197 10.41 7.82 0.46
CA PHE A 197 9.58 7.76 1.67
C PHE A 197 10.33 7.27 2.92
N ALA A 198 11.64 7.03 2.84
CA ALA A 198 12.50 6.80 4.02
C ALA A 198 12.79 8.13 4.76
N THR A 199 11.73 8.77 5.25
CA THR A 199 11.76 10.11 5.84
C THR A 199 11.42 10.04 7.32
N LEU A 200 11.89 11.03 8.10
CA LEU A 200 11.56 11.14 9.54
C LEU A 200 10.18 11.74 9.79
N ASN A 201 9.62 12.45 8.81
CA ASN A 201 8.32 13.10 8.96
C ASN A 201 7.19 12.12 8.60
N ASN A 202 6.40 11.73 9.61
CA ASN A 202 5.27 10.82 9.42
C ASN A 202 4.15 11.44 8.57
N ASP A 203 3.99 12.77 8.57
CA ASP A 203 2.95 13.45 7.77
C ASP A 203 3.16 13.32 6.25
N TRP A 204 4.35 12.85 5.82
CA TRP A 204 4.74 12.77 4.41
C TRP A 204 4.71 11.34 3.87
N LYS A 205 4.31 10.37 4.68
CA LYS A 205 4.26 8.96 4.34
C LYS A 205 3.03 8.32 4.98
N LEU A 206 2.86 7.02 4.75
CA LEU A 206 1.83 6.27 5.46
C LEU A 206 2.28 6.13 6.91
N ASP A 207 1.39 6.44 7.85
CA ASP A 207 1.55 6.27 9.29
C ASP A 207 0.26 5.76 9.92
N LYS A 208 0.39 5.16 11.11
CA LYS A 208 -0.74 4.67 11.89
C LYS A 208 -1.76 5.76 12.23
N THR A 209 -1.38 7.05 12.27
CA THR A 209 -2.31 8.15 12.57
C THR A 209 -3.23 8.50 11.41
N ASP A 210 -2.99 7.96 10.22
CA ASP A 210 -3.70 8.39 9.00
C ASP A 210 -5.14 7.84 8.92
N ALA A 211 -5.52 6.87 9.76
CA ALA A 211 -6.86 6.31 9.86
C ALA A 211 -7.13 5.75 11.26
N ALA A 212 -8.39 5.41 11.57
CA ALA A 212 -8.74 4.77 12.84
C ALA A 212 -8.03 3.41 13.03
N PHE A 213 -7.76 2.72 11.92
CA PHE A 213 -6.94 1.52 11.90
C PHE A 213 -6.08 1.45 10.63
N VAL A 214 -4.82 1.03 10.76
CA VAL A 214 -3.87 0.94 9.65
C VAL A 214 -3.17 -0.40 9.72
N ASP A 215 -3.32 -1.25 8.71
CA ASP A 215 -2.63 -2.52 8.60
C ASP A 215 -1.74 -2.55 7.36
N VAL A 216 -0.54 -3.09 7.49
CA VAL A 216 0.47 -3.05 6.42
C VAL A 216 0.96 -4.45 6.11
N ILE A 217 1.08 -4.77 4.83
CA ILE A 217 1.60 -6.04 4.34
C ILE A 217 2.91 -5.78 3.61
N HIS A 218 4.00 -6.31 4.14
CA HIS A 218 5.35 -6.20 3.60
C HIS A 218 5.73 -7.48 2.88
N THR A 219 6.07 -7.36 1.60
CA THR A 219 6.46 -8.50 0.74
C THR A 219 7.75 -8.26 -0.03
N SER A 220 8.22 -7.02 -0.16
CA SER A 220 9.52 -6.69 -0.77
C SER A 220 10.33 -5.64 0.02
N ALA A 221 10.17 -5.68 1.34
CA ALA A 221 10.83 -4.80 2.29
C ALA A 221 12.35 -4.70 2.05
N GLY A 222 12.84 -3.47 1.90
CA GLY A 222 14.25 -3.15 1.64
C GLY A 222 14.64 -3.13 0.15
N THR A 223 13.70 -3.45 -0.74
CA THR A 223 13.89 -3.32 -2.20
C THR A 223 12.93 -2.29 -2.78
N PHE A 224 11.69 -2.67 -3.08
CA PHE A 224 10.63 -1.73 -3.47
C PHE A 224 9.80 -1.28 -2.26
N GLY A 225 9.54 -2.20 -1.32
CA GLY A 225 8.76 -1.94 -0.12
C GLY A 225 9.58 -1.38 1.06
N LYS A 226 8.91 -0.68 1.97
CA LYS A 226 9.51 -0.15 3.21
C LYS A 226 9.92 -1.27 4.16
N LEU A 227 11.00 -1.03 4.92
CA LEU A 227 11.44 -1.93 6.01
C LEU A 227 10.75 -1.58 7.33
N GLU A 228 10.57 -0.29 7.59
CA GLU A 228 9.97 0.19 8.83
C GLU A 228 8.50 -0.15 8.94
N ALA A 229 8.06 -0.43 10.17
CA ALA A 229 6.66 -0.59 10.47
C ALA A 229 5.97 0.78 10.40
N THR A 230 4.88 0.86 9.64
CA THR A 230 4.12 2.11 9.43
C THR A 230 2.66 2.01 9.84
N GLY A 231 2.21 0.84 10.29
CA GLY A 231 0.83 0.61 10.68
C GLY A 231 0.59 0.58 12.18
N HIS A 232 -0.67 0.37 12.53
CA HIS A 232 -1.05 -0.18 13.82
C HIS A 232 -0.58 -1.64 13.94
N VAL A 233 -0.68 -2.38 12.84
CA VAL A 233 -0.16 -3.75 12.70
C VAL A 233 0.58 -3.88 11.36
N ASP A 234 1.72 -4.57 11.38
CA ASP A 234 2.55 -4.79 10.22
C ASP A 234 2.82 -6.30 10.06
N PHE A 235 2.53 -6.84 8.88
CA PHE A 235 2.69 -8.24 8.52
C PHE A 235 3.85 -8.40 7.53
N TYR A 236 4.88 -9.14 7.93
CA TYR A 236 6.04 -9.43 7.09
C TYR A 236 5.91 -10.86 6.54
N VAL A 237 5.45 -10.97 5.29
CA VAL A 237 5.16 -12.24 4.64
C VAL A 237 6.46 -12.92 4.18
N ASN A 238 6.67 -14.16 4.60
CA ASN A 238 7.90 -14.93 4.34
C ASN A 238 9.17 -14.16 4.74
N GLY A 239 9.14 -13.46 5.88
CA GLY A 239 10.22 -12.58 6.35
C GLY A 239 10.22 -11.18 5.72
N GLY A 240 9.31 -10.91 4.78
CA GLY A 240 9.02 -9.59 4.24
C GLY A 240 9.78 -9.17 2.99
N SER A 241 10.72 -9.98 2.47
CA SER A 241 11.62 -9.56 1.37
C SER A 241 11.44 -10.31 0.05
N LEU A 242 11.63 -11.64 0.01
CA LEU A 242 11.51 -12.42 -1.22
C LEU A 242 10.42 -13.46 -1.05
N GLN A 243 9.39 -13.39 -1.89
CA GLN A 243 8.27 -14.32 -1.81
C GLN A 243 8.59 -15.64 -2.52
N PRO A 244 8.17 -16.82 -1.98
CA PRO A 244 8.47 -18.13 -2.57
C PRO A 244 8.05 -18.24 -4.05
N ALA A 245 6.86 -17.72 -4.39
CA ALA A 245 6.33 -17.69 -5.76
C ALA A 245 7.19 -16.90 -6.77
N CYS A 246 8.15 -16.11 -6.28
CA CYS A 246 8.95 -15.18 -7.06
C CYS A 246 10.41 -15.61 -7.27
N GLN A 247 10.88 -16.66 -6.59
CA GLN A 247 12.29 -17.07 -6.57
C GLN A 247 12.89 -17.30 -7.96
N TYR A 248 12.11 -17.84 -8.90
CA TYR A 248 12.54 -18.18 -10.26
C TYR A 248 11.96 -17.25 -11.34
N ARG A 249 11.45 -16.07 -10.94
CA ARG A 249 10.92 -15.08 -11.89
C ARG A 249 12.04 -14.23 -12.49
N LYS A 250 11.79 -13.64 -13.66
CA LYS A 250 12.75 -12.77 -14.35
C LYS A 250 13.21 -11.57 -13.49
N TYR A 251 12.29 -11.00 -12.70
CA TYR A 251 12.57 -9.90 -11.78
C TYR A 251 11.97 -10.21 -10.40
N PRO A 252 12.68 -10.99 -9.54
CA PRO A 252 12.14 -11.45 -8.26
C PRO A 252 11.70 -10.34 -7.30
N PRO A 253 12.42 -9.19 -7.16
CA PRO A 253 11.98 -8.12 -6.27
C PRO A 253 10.67 -7.47 -6.72
N LEU A 254 10.49 -7.23 -8.04
CA LEU A 254 9.24 -6.68 -8.58
C LEU A 254 8.08 -7.67 -8.42
N CYS A 255 8.32 -8.96 -8.66
CA CYS A 255 7.33 -9.99 -8.38
C CYS A 255 6.92 -9.97 -6.90
N SER A 256 7.89 -9.91 -5.99
CA SER A 256 7.64 -9.91 -4.55
C SER A 256 6.85 -8.66 -4.13
N HIS A 257 7.12 -7.51 -4.74
CA HIS A 257 6.35 -6.28 -4.53
C HIS A 257 4.87 -6.50 -4.88
N ILE A 258 4.60 -7.04 -6.07
CA ILE A 258 3.25 -7.33 -6.57
C ILE A 258 2.49 -8.35 -5.70
N MET A 259 3.17 -9.31 -5.07
CA MET A 259 2.54 -10.36 -4.28
C MET A 259 1.68 -9.85 -3.12
N ALA A 260 1.93 -8.65 -2.58
CA ALA A 260 1.13 -8.08 -1.50
C ALA A 260 -0.37 -8.01 -1.87
N GLY A 261 -0.70 -7.55 -3.08
CA GLY A 261 -2.09 -7.52 -3.53
C GLY A 261 -2.66 -8.88 -3.89
N LEU A 262 -1.84 -9.84 -4.32
CA LEU A 262 -2.33 -11.21 -4.56
C LEU A 262 -2.71 -11.89 -3.25
N TYR A 263 -1.87 -11.78 -2.21
CA TYR A 263 -2.20 -12.31 -0.88
C TYR A 263 -3.42 -11.62 -0.29
N PHE A 264 -3.51 -10.30 -0.43
CA PHE A 264 -4.68 -9.55 0.06
C PHE A 264 -5.96 -9.94 -0.70
N ALA A 265 -5.90 -10.05 -2.04
CA ALA A 265 -7.02 -10.48 -2.88
C ALA A 265 -7.50 -11.91 -2.54
N GLU A 266 -6.58 -12.83 -2.23
CA GLU A 266 -6.95 -14.16 -1.72
C GLU A 266 -7.66 -14.05 -0.37
N SER A 267 -7.15 -13.21 0.56
CA SER A 267 -7.79 -13.01 1.86
C SER A 267 -9.21 -12.46 1.76
N ILE A 268 -9.50 -11.58 0.78
CA ILE A 268 -10.85 -11.07 0.50
C ILE A 268 -11.76 -12.21 0.05
N ARG A 269 -11.32 -13.02 -0.93
CA ARG A 269 -12.14 -14.13 -1.46
C ARG A 269 -12.46 -15.17 -0.40
N ASN A 270 -11.51 -15.44 0.50
CA ASN A 270 -11.69 -16.41 1.58
C ASN A 270 -12.78 -16.00 2.57
N THR A 271 -13.18 -14.72 2.62
CA THR A 271 -14.28 -14.24 3.48
C THR A 271 -15.65 -14.77 3.05
N VAL A 272 -15.85 -15.04 1.77
CA VAL A 272 -17.14 -15.48 1.20
C VAL A 272 -17.07 -16.91 0.67
N PHE A 273 -16.01 -17.26 -0.04
CA PHE A 273 -15.88 -18.57 -0.70
C PHE A 273 -15.22 -19.63 0.18
N GLY A 274 -14.80 -19.26 1.40
CA GLY A 274 -13.99 -20.12 2.26
C GLY A 274 -12.55 -20.25 1.76
N GLY A 275 -11.72 -20.93 2.54
CA GLY A 275 -10.29 -21.08 2.26
C GLY A 275 -9.47 -20.99 3.55
N HIS A 276 -8.16 -21.12 3.40
CA HIS A 276 -7.25 -21.01 4.53
C HIS A 276 -7.00 -19.55 4.92
N SER A 277 -6.75 -19.31 6.21
CA SER A 277 -6.36 -17.98 6.70
C SER A 277 -4.86 -17.76 6.63
N PHE A 278 -4.44 -16.52 6.37
CA PHE A 278 -3.05 -16.09 6.49
C PHE A 278 -2.69 -15.84 7.96
N ILE A 279 -2.35 -16.91 8.67
CA ILE A 279 -2.08 -16.85 10.12
C ILE A 279 -0.66 -16.35 10.35
N ALA A 280 -0.55 -15.27 11.10
CA ALA A 280 0.70 -14.63 11.46
C ALA A 280 0.93 -14.67 12.96
N ARG A 281 2.21 -14.71 13.34
CA ARG A 281 2.66 -14.72 14.74
C ARG A 281 3.36 -13.41 15.07
N LYS A 282 3.02 -12.84 16.22
CA LYS A 282 3.68 -11.66 16.73
C LYS A 282 5.17 -11.94 17.00
N CYS A 283 6.03 -11.01 16.61
CA CYS A 283 7.45 -11.06 16.91
C CYS A 283 8.04 -9.66 16.95
N ASP A 284 9.04 -9.44 17.79
CA ASP A 284 9.55 -8.09 18.05
C ASP A 284 10.25 -7.47 16.85
N ASN A 285 10.96 -8.29 16.05
CA ASN A 285 11.68 -7.85 14.86
C ASN A 285 12.01 -9.03 13.94
N VAL A 286 12.50 -8.71 12.75
CA VAL A 286 12.81 -9.69 11.69
C VAL A 286 13.96 -10.61 12.08
N GLY A 287 14.93 -10.13 12.86
CA GLY A 287 16.04 -10.93 13.36
C GLY A 287 15.56 -12.03 14.32
N HIS A 288 14.68 -11.69 15.27
CA HIS A 288 14.05 -12.68 16.16
C HIS A 288 13.22 -13.68 15.37
N TYR A 289 12.54 -13.24 14.31
CA TYR A 289 11.80 -14.13 13.42
C TYR A 289 12.70 -15.13 12.71
N ILE A 290 13.74 -14.66 12.02
CA ILE A 290 14.68 -15.49 11.27
C ILE A 290 15.41 -16.49 12.19
N LEU A 291 15.76 -16.06 13.41
CA LEU A 291 16.45 -16.90 14.39
C LEU A 291 15.50 -17.85 15.15
N GLY A 292 14.19 -17.82 14.88
CA GLY A 292 13.22 -18.67 15.57
C GLY A 292 12.98 -18.31 17.04
N LEU A 293 13.36 -17.10 17.46
CA LEU A 293 13.33 -16.63 18.85
C LEU A 293 12.02 -15.96 19.27
N CYS A 294 11.04 -15.84 18.37
CA CYS A 294 9.76 -15.22 18.70
C CYS A 294 9.04 -16.00 19.81
N ASN A 295 8.49 -15.27 20.78
CA ASN A 295 7.69 -15.87 21.84
C ASN A 295 6.53 -16.70 21.24
N THR A 296 6.33 -17.88 21.78
CA THR A 296 5.58 -18.95 21.12
C THR A 296 4.17 -19.17 21.65
N PHE A 297 3.82 -18.55 22.78
CA PHE A 297 2.65 -18.99 23.55
C PHE A 297 1.41 -18.13 23.42
N GLU A 298 1.45 -16.89 22.92
CA GLU A 298 0.23 -16.10 22.69
C GLU A 298 0.49 -14.93 21.73
N ASN A 299 -0.55 -14.50 21.00
CA ASN A 299 -0.61 -13.45 19.96
C ASN A 299 -0.43 -13.94 18.51
N MET A 300 -1.40 -14.71 18.02
CA MET A 300 -1.65 -14.89 16.59
C MET A 300 -2.56 -13.78 16.06
N ALA A 301 -2.44 -13.47 14.76
CA ALA A 301 -3.35 -12.60 14.05
C ALA A 301 -3.60 -13.14 12.64
N ILE A 302 -4.75 -12.80 12.07
CA ILE A 302 -5.06 -13.09 10.67
C ILE A 302 -4.62 -11.87 9.87
N MET A 303 -3.76 -12.06 8.87
CA MET A 303 -3.42 -11.03 7.90
C MET A 303 -4.51 -10.92 6.83
N GLY A 304 -4.77 -9.70 6.37
CA GLY A 304 -5.63 -9.43 5.21
C GLY A 304 -6.98 -8.86 5.60
N GLU A 305 -8.01 -9.14 4.80
CA GLU A 305 -9.34 -8.50 4.95
C GLU A 305 -9.95 -8.70 6.34
N ASN A 306 -9.82 -9.90 6.90
CA ASN A 306 -10.37 -10.28 8.20
C ASN A 306 -9.47 -9.97 9.42
N VAL A 307 -8.43 -9.14 9.25
CA VAL A 307 -7.63 -8.71 10.41
C VAL A 307 -8.50 -8.00 11.44
N TYR A 308 -8.28 -8.29 12.72
CA TYR A 308 -9.03 -7.66 13.79
C TYR A 308 -8.53 -6.24 14.06
N TYR A 309 -9.44 -5.26 14.14
CA TYR A 309 -9.13 -3.83 14.20
C TYR A 309 -8.33 -3.38 15.44
N PHE A 310 -8.31 -4.17 16.52
CA PHE A 310 -7.48 -3.92 17.69
C PHE A 310 -6.09 -4.58 17.63
N THR A 311 -5.76 -5.30 16.54
CA THR A 311 -4.46 -5.96 16.41
C THR A 311 -3.34 -4.91 16.40
N ARG A 312 -2.28 -5.13 17.19
CA ARG A 312 -1.14 -4.19 17.29
C ARG A 312 0.21 -4.89 17.30
N GLY A 313 1.15 -4.28 16.60
CA GLY A 313 2.57 -4.68 16.56
C GLY A 313 2.95 -5.43 15.30
N THR A 314 4.10 -6.09 15.34
CA THR A 314 4.72 -6.72 14.17
C THR A 314 4.47 -8.21 14.15
N TYR A 315 4.06 -8.73 13.00
CA TYR A 315 3.68 -10.11 12.79
C TYR A 315 4.40 -10.69 11.58
N TYR A 316 4.67 -11.99 11.64
CA TYR A 316 5.32 -12.73 10.57
C TYR A 316 4.54 -13.99 10.25
N LEU A 317 4.50 -14.35 8.97
CA LEU A 317 3.80 -15.52 8.48
C LEU A 317 4.54 -16.11 7.28
N GLU A 318 4.18 -17.34 6.94
CA GLU A 318 4.62 -18.00 5.73
C GLU A 318 3.45 -18.30 4.80
N THR A 319 3.76 -18.44 3.51
CA THR A 319 2.79 -18.82 2.48
C THR A 319 3.33 -19.98 1.65
N GLY A 320 2.46 -20.57 0.82
CA GLY A 320 2.87 -21.41 -0.30
C GLY A 320 3.55 -20.59 -1.41
N ASP A 321 4.13 -21.30 -2.36
CA ASP A 321 4.68 -20.75 -3.61
C ASP A 321 3.67 -20.78 -4.78
N GLN A 322 2.52 -21.43 -4.58
CA GLN A 322 1.40 -21.52 -5.52
C GLN A 322 0.07 -21.12 -4.85
N PRO A 323 -0.91 -20.61 -5.61
CA PRO A 323 -2.25 -20.34 -5.10
C PRO A 323 -3.07 -21.64 -4.89
N PRO A 324 -3.96 -21.72 -3.88
CA PRO A 324 -4.12 -20.76 -2.80
C PRO A 324 -2.88 -20.71 -1.90
N TYR A 325 -2.39 -19.50 -1.64
CA TYR A 325 -1.13 -19.25 -0.94
C TYR A 325 -1.25 -19.43 0.57
N ALA A 326 -2.45 -19.25 1.14
CA ALA A 326 -2.68 -19.41 2.56
C ALA A 326 -2.57 -20.89 2.99
N LEU A 327 -1.72 -21.15 3.98
CA LEU A 327 -1.44 -22.51 4.48
C LEU A 327 -2.43 -22.98 5.57
N GLY A 328 -3.09 -22.05 6.26
CA GLY A 328 -4.02 -22.37 7.34
C GLY A 328 -3.34 -22.93 8.60
N PHE A 329 -4.13 -23.37 9.58
CA PHE A 329 -3.62 -23.76 10.89
C PHE A 329 -2.76 -25.03 10.86
N GLN A 330 -3.11 -26.02 10.02
CA GLN A 330 -2.49 -27.34 10.08
C GLN A 330 -1.05 -27.35 9.54
N GLU A 331 -0.81 -26.72 8.39
CA GLU A 331 0.54 -26.58 7.85
C GLU A 331 1.43 -25.64 8.66
N TYR A 332 0.83 -24.64 9.34
CA TYR A 332 1.54 -23.79 10.29
C TYR A 332 2.20 -24.61 11.42
N TYR A 333 1.46 -25.53 12.05
CA TYR A 333 2.01 -26.40 13.11
C TYR A 333 3.03 -27.41 12.58
N LEU A 334 2.82 -27.97 11.38
CA LEU A 334 3.74 -28.93 10.78
C LEU A 334 5.10 -28.31 10.41
N LYS A 335 5.10 -27.10 9.85
CA LYS A 335 6.34 -26.38 9.57
C LYS A 335 7.07 -25.97 10.84
N ARG A 336 6.35 -25.61 11.90
CA ARG A 336 6.95 -25.31 13.21
C ARG A 336 7.71 -26.49 13.78
N SER A 337 7.14 -27.70 13.75
CA SER A 337 7.86 -28.91 14.21
C SER A 337 9.20 -29.04 13.49
N ARG A 338 9.21 -28.86 12.16
CA ARG A 338 10.44 -28.94 11.37
C ARG A 338 11.44 -27.82 11.67
N SER A 339 10.97 -26.59 11.91
CA SER A 339 11.84 -25.44 12.21
C SER A 339 12.45 -25.55 13.62
N SER A 340 11.70 -26.02 14.62
CA SER A 340 12.23 -26.26 15.97
C SER A 340 13.29 -27.35 15.96
N ASP A 341 13.09 -28.40 15.17
CA ASP A 341 14.04 -29.49 15.03
C ASP A 341 15.34 -29.01 14.34
N ALA A 342 15.21 -28.22 13.27
CA ALA A 342 16.34 -27.64 12.54
C ALA A 342 17.15 -26.65 13.40
N PHE A 343 16.49 -25.77 14.17
CA PHE A 343 17.16 -24.84 15.07
C PHE A 343 17.87 -25.57 16.22
N SER A 344 17.23 -26.59 16.79
CA SER A 344 17.84 -27.43 17.83
C SER A 344 19.11 -28.11 17.30
N ALA A 345 19.08 -28.66 16.08
CA ALA A 345 20.23 -29.25 15.42
C ALA A 345 21.35 -28.23 15.11
N PHE A 346 20.99 -26.99 14.74
CA PHE A 346 21.95 -25.91 14.52
C PHE A 346 22.64 -25.47 15.83
N VAL A 347 21.87 -25.27 16.90
CA VAL A 347 22.40 -24.93 18.23
C VAL A 347 23.30 -26.05 18.76
N GLU A 348 22.95 -27.31 18.53
CA GLU A 348 23.78 -28.45 18.89
C GLU A 348 25.11 -28.47 18.10
N LYS A 349 25.08 -28.19 16.79
CA LYS A 349 26.29 -28.00 15.98
C LYS A 349 27.17 -26.87 16.48
N LEU A 350 26.60 -25.73 16.85
CA LEU A 350 27.34 -24.61 17.43
C LEU A 350 27.98 -24.98 18.78
N LYS A 351 27.23 -25.62 19.68
CA LYS A 351 27.76 -26.11 20.96
C LYS A 351 28.92 -27.08 20.77
N ASN A 352 28.84 -27.96 19.77
CA ASN A 352 29.93 -28.88 19.45
C ASN A 352 31.13 -28.17 18.83
N PHE A 353 30.92 -27.15 18.00
CA PHE A 353 32.00 -26.33 17.43
C PHE A 353 32.78 -25.58 18.52
N PHE A 354 32.11 -25.00 19.51
CA PHE A 354 32.74 -24.30 20.64
C PHE A 354 33.31 -25.23 21.73
N LYS A 355 33.06 -26.54 21.66
CA LYS A 355 33.73 -27.54 22.52
C LYS A 355 35.08 -28.04 21.96
N ILE A 356 35.37 -27.71 20.69
CA ILE A 356 36.58 -28.16 19.97
C ILE A 356 37.67 -27.07 19.97
N ILE A 357 37.34 -25.85 20.44
CA ILE A 357 38.26 -24.75 20.72
C ILE A 357 38.54 -24.75 22.22
#